data_AF-A0A6P0HVG5-F1
#
_entry.id   AF-A0A6P0HVG5-F1
#
_cell.length_a   1.000
_cell.length_b   1.000
_cell.length_c   1.000
_cell.angle_alpha   90.00
_cell.angle_beta   90.00
_cell.angle_gamma   90.00
#
_symmetry.space_group_name_H-M   'P 1'
#
loop_
_entity.id
_entity.type
_entity.pdbx_description
1 polymer ?
#
loop_
_entity_poly.entity_id
_entity_poly.type
_entity_poly.pdbx_seq_one_letter_code
_entity_poly.pdbx_strand_id
1 'polypeptide(L)' 'MLFTILILDVALVAWSLHLMQESFNHREFSLMLAGILVATSAAAMMVVYFLMGTCMTHLTQMSQHSYAYF' A
#
# COMPACT_ATOMS: atom_id res chain seq x y z
N MET A 1 8.53 10.54 -0.60
CA MET A 1 7.40 10.05 -1.42
C MET A 1 6.75 8.84 -0.75
N LEU A 2 7.46 7.73 -0.52
CA LEU A 2 6.90 6.52 0.13
C LEU A 2 6.36 6.76 1.56
N PHE A 3 7.08 7.52 2.38
CA PHE A 3 6.60 7.94 3.70
C PHE A 3 5.26 8.69 3.66
N THR A 4 5.06 9.54 2.65
CA THR A 4 3.81 10.29 2.47
C THR A 4 2.65 9.35 2.16
N ILE A 5 2.89 8.33 1.33
CA ILE A 5 1.89 7.32 0.97
C ILE A 5 1.50 6.51 2.20
N LEU A 6 2.47 6.12 3.04
CA LEU A 6 2.22 5.37 4.29
C LEU A 6 1.42 6.18 5.31
N ILE A 7 1.70 7.49 5.45
CA ILE A 7 0.96 8.36 6.36
C ILE A 7 -0.48 8.55 5.88
N LEU A 8 -0.68 8.75 4.57
CA LEU A 8 -2.00 8.86 3.96
C LEU A 8 -2.80 7.56 4.12
N ASP A 9 -2.15 6.42 3.95
CA ASP A 9 -2.75 5.09 4.11
C ASP A 9 -3.27 4.85 5.52
N VAL A 10 -2.43 5.09 6.54
CA VAL A 10 -2.81 4.94 7.96
C VAL A 10 -3.91 5.94 8.33
N ALA A 11 -3.86 7.17 7.80
CA ALA A 11 -4.92 8.16 8.00
C ALA A 11 -6.25 7.71 7.38
N LEU A 12 -6.24 7.16 6.16
CA LEU A 12 -7.43 6.60 5.49
C LEU A 12 -8.01 5.41 6.24
N VAL A 13 -7.16 4.51 6.75
CA VAL A 13 -7.59 3.37 7.59
C VAL A 13 -8.20 3.84 8.90
N ALA A 14 -7.56 4.80 9.58
CA ALA A 14 -8.09 5.40 10.82
C ALA A 14 -9.42 6.12 10.57
N TRP A 15 -9.54 6.82 9.45
CA TRP A 15 -10.77 7.48 9.03
C TRP A 15 -11.87 6.47 8.68
N SER A 16 -11.52 5.33 8.08
CA SER A 16 -12.46 4.23 7.78
C SER A 16 -13.00 3.57 9.06
N LEU A 17 -12.14 3.34 10.05
CA LEU A 17 -12.53 2.85 11.39
C LEU A 17 -13.42 3.86 12.12
N HIS A 18 -13.11 5.14 12.00
CA HIS A 18 -13.92 6.22 12.56
C HIS A 18 -15.33 6.23 11.93
N LEU A 19 -15.45 6.12 10.60
CA LEU A 19 -16.77 6.01 9.96
C LEU A 19 -17.49 4.68 10.27
N MET A 20 -16.78 3.57 10.47
CA MET A 20 -17.38 2.30 10.89
C MET A 20 -18.07 2.45 12.25
N GLN A 21 -17.41 3.11 13.21
CA GLN A 21 -17.95 3.36 14.55
C GLN A 21 -19.26 4.16 14.49
N GLU A 22 -19.36 5.13 13.58
CA GLU A 22 -20.54 5.97 13.37
C GLU A 22 -21.66 5.22 12.63
N SER A 23 -21.30 4.35 11.68
CA SER A 23 -22.23 3.50 10.93
C SER A 23 -22.84 2.35 11.75
N PHE A 24 -22.25 1.97 12.89
CA PHE A 24 -22.76 0.90 13.75
C PHE A 24 -24.12 1.24 14.36
N ASN A 25 -24.45 2.54 14.47
CA ASN A 25 -25.78 3.00 14.88
C ASN A 25 -26.82 2.92 13.74
N HIS A 26 -26.39 2.78 12.47
CA HIS A 26 -27.24 2.80 11.26
C HIS A 26 -27.20 1.51 10.40
N ARG A 27 -26.36 0.52 10.75
CA ARG A 27 -26.41 -0.86 10.21
C ARG A 27 -26.15 -0.96 8.70
N GLU A 28 -25.19 -0.20 8.17
CA GLU A 28 -24.90 -0.16 6.73
C GLU A 28 -23.67 -1.01 6.35
N PHE A 29 -23.93 -2.18 5.76
CA PHE A 29 -22.93 -3.18 5.36
C PHE A 29 -21.87 -2.66 4.37
N SER A 30 -22.19 -1.63 3.59
CA SER A 30 -21.34 -1.08 2.53
C SER A 30 -20.08 -0.40 3.07
N LEU A 31 -20.18 0.24 4.24
CA LEU A 31 -19.08 0.98 4.86
C LEU A 31 -18.02 0.05 5.48
N MET A 32 -18.49 -1.10 5.97
CA MET A 32 -17.62 -2.15 6.49
C MET A 32 -16.78 -2.78 5.37
N LEU A 33 -17.41 -3.02 4.21
CA LEU A 33 -16.76 -3.57 3.00
C LEU A 33 -15.79 -2.57 2.36
N ALA A 34 -16.14 -1.28 2.34
CA ALA A 34 -15.29 -0.21 1.82
C ALA A 34 -13.94 -0.11 2.55
N GLY A 35 -13.95 -0.23 3.89
CA GLY A 35 -12.72 -0.22 4.69
C GLY A 35 -11.81 -1.42 4.41
N ILE A 36 -12.39 -2.62 4.22
CA ILE A 36 -11.62 -3.84 3.90
C ILE A 36 -10.98 -3.73 2.51
N LEU A 37 -11.70 -3.16 1.53
CA LEU A 37 -11.24 -3.00 0.15
C LEU A 37 -10.10 -1.97 0.03
N VAL A 38 -10.18 -0.89 0.83
CA VAL A 38 -9.10 0.09 0.97
C VAL A 38 -7.87 -0.53 1.64
N ALA A 39 -8.05 -1.25 2.76
CA ALA A 39 -6.95 -1.91 3.46
C ALA A 39 -6.26 -3.01 2.61
N THR A 40 -7.01 -3.75 1.78
CA THR A 40 -6.43 -4.73 0.85
C THR A 40 -5.69 -4.08 -0.31
N SER A 41 -6.19 -2.96 -0.85
CA SER A 41 -5.48 -2.18 -1.88
C SER A 41 -4.18 -1.58 -1.33
N ALA A 42 -4.20 -1.09 -0.10
CA ALA A 42 -3.04 -0.59 0.62
C ALA A 42 -1.92 -1.64 0.76
N ALA A 43 -2.28 -2.82 1.26
CA ALA A 43 -1.36 -3.95 1.40
C ALA A 43 -0.78 -4.38 0.04
N ALA A 44 -1.61 -4.42 -1.00
CA ALA A 44 -1.17 -4.74 -2.36
C ALA A 44 -0.16 -3.71 -2.89
N MET A 45 -0.37 -2.41 -2.64
CA MET A 45 0.59 -1.37 -3.02
C MET A 45 1.94 -1.53 -2.31
N MET A 46 1.94 -1.89 -1.02
CA MET A 46 3.17 -2.16 -0.27
C MET A 46 3.97 -3.31 -0.91
N VAL A 47 3.30 -4.39 -1.31
CA VAL A 47 3.92 -5.55 -1.96
C VAL A 47 4.50 -5.17 -3.32
N VAL A 48 3.77 -4.42 -4.15
CA VAL A 48 4.25 -3.99 -5.47
C VAL A 48 5.48 -3.10 -5.34
N TYR A 49 5.50 -2.17 -4.38
CA TYR A 49 6.67 -1.33 -4.13
C TYR A 49 7.88 -2.13 -3.67
N PHE A 50 7.68 -3.13 -2.81
CA PHE A 50 8.74 -4.04 -2.38
C PHE A 50 9.29 -4.86 -3.54
N LEU A 51 8.40 -5.38 -4.39
CA LEU A 51 8.76 -6.16 -5.57
C LEU A 51 9.51 -5.30 -6.58
N MET A 52 9.04 -4.08 -6.84
CA MET A 52 9.70 -3.10 -7.72
C MET A 52 11.09 -2.74 -7.21
N GLY A 53 11.24 -2.49 -5.90
CA GLY A 53 12.53 -2.22 -5.29
C GLY A 53 13.51 -3.39 -5.44
N THR A 54 13.04 -4.62 -5.23
CA THR A 54 13.84 -5.84 -5.36
C THR A 54 14.20 -6.15 -6.82
N CYS A 55 13.26 -6.00 -7.76
CA CYS A 55 13.51 -6.18 -9.18
C CYS A 55 14.48 -5.12 -9.71
N MET A 56 14.30 -3.86 -9.32
CA MET A 56 15.17 -2.77 -9.75
C MET A 56 16.57 -2.92 -9.17
N THR A 57 16.72 -3.37 -7.92
CA THR A 57 18.06 -3.66 -7.36
C THR A 57 18.75 -4.79 -8.11
N HIS A 58 18.03 -5.86 -8.44
CA HIS A 58 18.57 -6.98 -9.21
C HIS A 58 18.99 -6.57 -10.63
N LEU A 59 18.14 -5.81 -11.32
CA LEU A 59 18.43 -5.29 -12.66
C LEU A 59 19.63 -4.33 -12.64
N THR A 60 19.72 -3.47 -11.62
CA THR A 60 20.85 -2.54 -11.47
C THR A 60 22.15 -3.30 -11.22
N GLN A 61 22.14 -4.33 -10.36
CA GLN A 61 23.31 -5.21 -10.13
C GLN A 61 23.77 -5.92 -11.40
N MET A 62 22.84 -6.47 -12.18
CA MET A 62 23.15 -7.13 -13.46
C MET A 62 23.73 -6.13 -14.47
N SER A 63 23.17 -4.92 -14.54
CA SER A 63 23.69 -3.87 -15.41
C SER A 63 25.13 -3.48 -15.02
N GLN A 64 25.42 -3.31 -13.73
CA GLN A 64 26.77 -2.97 -13.25
C GLN A 64 27.81 -4.05 -13.53
N HIS A 65 27.45 -5.34 -13.42
CA HIS A 65 28.33 -6.43 -13.86
C HIS A 65 28.63 -6.27 -15.36
N SER A 66 27.61 -6.04 -16.20
CA SER A 66 27.81 -5.91 -17.65
C SER A 66 28.70 -4.73 -18.08
N TYR A 67 28.79 -3.65 -17.31
CA TYR A 67 29.71 -2.52 -17.58
C TYR A 67 31.14 -2.75 -17.08
N ALA A 68 31.38 -3.72 -16.18
CA ALA A 68 32.71 -4.04 -15.66
C ALA A 68 33.50 -5.01 -16.55
N TYR A 69 32.87 -5.63 -17.55
CA TYR A 69 33.51 -6.53 -18.53
C TYR A 69 33.70 -5.91 -19.92
N PHE A 70 33.48 -4.60 -20.06
CA PHE A 70 33.80 -3.81 -21.26
C PHE A 70 34.84 -2.75 -20.91
#